data_AF-A0A5J5LM68-F1
#
_entry.id   AF-A0A5J5LM68-F1
#
_cell.length_a   1.000
_cell.length_b   1.000
_cell.length_c   1.000
_cell.angle_alpha   90.00
_cell.angle_beta   90.00
_cell.angle_gamma   90.00
#
_symmetry.space_group_name_H-M   'P 1'
#
loop_
_entity.id
_entity.type
_entity.pdbx_description
1 polymer ?
#
loop_
_entity_poly.entity_id
_entity_poly.type
_entity_poly.pdbx_seq_one_letter_code
_entity_poly.pdbx_strand_id
1 'polypeptide(L)'
;MDDDGAARDDAAATGDTFTEEYELATEADVIQVDGDAADEEEGAVAGSFAPDLEVTPDAPKPENVVFVALGVCIAILALGRMFLGAEMYAPSILGGVVLSVALGTAVLYGFFVRTSDA
;
A
#
# COMPACT_ATOMS: atom_id res chain seq x y z
N MET A 1 -23.48 -60.64 -12.62
CA MET A 1 -24.55 -60.34 -11.67
C MET A 1 -24.10 -59.11 -10.94
N ASP A 2 -24.57 -58.02 -11.49
CA ASP A 2 -24.43 -56.65 -11.05
C ASP A 2 -25.11 -56.46 -9.69
N ASP A 3 -24.50 -55.69 -8.79
CA ASP A 3 -25.23 -54.64 -8.06
C ASP A 3 -24.25 -53.59 -7.53
N ASP A 4 -24.53 -52.36 -7.93
CA ASP A 4 -23.79 -51.13 -7.73
C ASP A 4 -24.16 -50.55 -6.36
N GLY A 5 -23.18 -50.30 -5.52
CA GLY A 5 -23.37 -49.68 -4.21
C GLY A 5 -22.41 -48.53 -3.95
N ALA A 6 -22.00 -47.81 -5.00
CA ALA A 6 -21.34 -46.53 -4.85
C ALA A 6 -22.30 -45.61 -4.08
N ALA A 7 -22.03 -45.43 -2.79
CA ALA A 7 -22.65 -44.38 -1.99
C ALA A 7 -22.26 -43.05 -2.61
N ARG A 8 -23.13 -42.60 -3.52
CA ARG A 8 -23.17 -41.26 -4.08
C ARG A 8 -23.22 -40.31 -2.88
N ASP A 9 -22.17 -39.53 -2.74
CA ASP A 9 -22.17 -38.33 -1.92
C ASP A 9 -23.08 -37.32 -2.63
N ASP A 10 -24.39 -37.54 -2.50
CA ASP A 10 -25.48 -36.72 -3.04
C ASP A 10 -25.66 -35.49 -2.15
N ALA A 11 -24.61 -34.69 -2.06
CA ALA A 11 -24.64 -33.38 -1.39
C ALA A 11 -23.99 -32.28 -2.24
N ALA A 12 -23.90 -32.49 -3.55
CA ALA A 12 -23.47 -31.49 -4.53
C ALA A 12 -24.61 -31.14 -5.51
N ALA A 13 -25.79 -30.80 -4.99
CA ALA A 13 -26.86 -30.19 -5.79
C ALA A 13 -27.92 -29.54 -4.87
N THR A 14 -27.54 -28.47 -4.17
CA THR A 14 -28.54 -27.46 -3.79
C THR A 14 -28.01 -26.15 -4.28
N GLY A 15 -28.44 -25.81 -5.50
CA GLY A 15 -28.11 -24.57 -6.17
C GLY A 15 -28.56 -23.40 -5.32
N ASP A 16 -27.58 -22.73 -4.74
CA ASP A 16 -27.65 -21.29 -4.53
C ASP A 16 -26.84 -20.64 -5.64
N THR A 17 -27.42 -20.66 -6.84
CA THR A 17 -26.91 -19.85 -7.94
C THR A 17 -27.26 -18.42 -7.59
N PHE A 18 -26.33 -17.73 -6.92
CA PHE A 18 -26.42 -16.29 -6.73
C PHE A 18 -26.56 -15.66 -8.12
N THR A 19 -27.79 -15.26 -8.44
CA THR A 19 -28.15 -14.59 -9.68
C THR A 19 -28.21 -13.12 -9.30
N GLU A 20 -27.20 -12.33 -9.68
CA GLU A 20 -27.29 -10.88 -9.54
C GLU A 20 -28.38 -10.38 -10.50
N GLU A 21 -29.55 -10.10 -9.93
CA GLU A 21 -30.56 -9.30 -10.59
C GLU A 21 -30.08 -7.85 -10.53
N TYR A 22 -29.37 -7.41 -11.57
CA TYR A 22 -29.11 -6.00 -11.78
C TYR A 22 -30.45 -5.31 -12.00
N GLU A 23 -30.88 -4.49 -11.03
CA GLU A 23 -31.94 -3.52 -11.28
C GLU A 23 -31.45 -2.60 -12.41
N LEU A 24 -32.16 -2.63 -13.54
CA LEU A 24 -31.91 -1.69 -14.63
C LEU A 24 -32.09 -0.27 -14.07
N ALA A 25 -31.07 0.57 -14.26
CA ALA A 25 -31.07 1.96 -13.81
C ALA A 25 -32.42 2.62 -14.14
N THR A 26 -33.06 3.19 -13.12
CA THR A 26 -34.36 3.85 -13.28
C THR A 26 -34.17 5.25 -13.84
N GLU A 27 -35.21 5.89 -14.37
CA GLU A 27 -35.13 7.29 -14.84
C GLU A 27 -34.64 8.27 -13.76
N ALA A 28 -34.73 7.90 -12.48
CA ALA A 28 -34.20 8.68 -11.36
C ALA A 28 -32.66 8.59 -11.22
N ASP A 29 -32.03 7.56 -11.78
CA ASP A 29 -30.57 7.36 -11.76
C ASP A 29 -29.86 8.01 -12.95
N VAL A 30 -30.62 8.59 -13.88
CA VAL A 30 -30.09 9.32 -15.04
C VAL A 30 -30.04 10.80 -14.71
N ILE A 31 -28.83 11.35 -14.54
CA ILE A 31 -28.63 12.80 -14.47
C ILE A 31 -28.94 13.36 -15.86
N GLN A 32 -30.10 13.98 -16.02
CA GLN A 32 -30.43 14.72 -17.24
C GLN A 32 -29.53 15.95 -17.31
N VAL A 33 -28.54 15.89 -18.19
CA VAL A 33 -27.82 17.08 -18.64
C VAL A 33 -28.74 17.77 -19.63
N ASP A 34 -29.62 18.61 -19.09
CA ASP A 34 -30.32 19.60 -19.91
C ASP A 34 -29.25 20.47 -20.56
N GLY A 35 -29.09 20.28 -21.86
CA GLY A 35 -28.16 21.05 -22.67
C GLY A 35 -28.57 22.52 -22.65
N ASP A 36 -27.94 23.30 -21.79
CA ASP A 36 -27.62 24.68 -22.10
C ASP A 36 -26.10 24.84 -22.13
N ALA A 37 -25.67 25.46 -23.22
CA ALA A 37 -24.31 25.44 -23.71
C ALA A 37 -23.42 26.43 -22.95
N ALA A 38 -22.14 26.08 -22.92
CA ALA A 38 -20.99 26.96 -22.67
C ALA A 38 -20.81 27.44 -21.22
N ASP A 39 -20.02 26.68 -20.47
CA ASP A 39 -18.72 27.21 -20.05
C ASP A 39 -17.76 26.04 -19.81
N GLU A 40 -16.65 26.04 -20.54
CA GLU A 40 -15.49 25.16 -20.34
C GLU A 40 -14.70 25.60 -19.08
N GLU A 41 -15.40 25.89 -17.98
CA GLU A 41 -14.73 26.00 -16.68
C GLU A 41 -14.55 24.59 -16.14
N GLU A 42 -13.32 24.09 -16.30
CA GLU A 42 -12.66 23.07 -15.47
C GLU A 42 -13.56 22.57 -14.34
N GLY A 43 -14.13 21.38 -14.54
CA GLY A 43 -14.95 20.70 -13.54
C GLY A 43 -14.25 20.76 -12.18
N ALA A 44 -14.80 21.59 -11.28
CA ALA A 44 -14.27 21.82 -9.96
C ALA A 44 -14.24 20.50 -9.19
N VAL A 45 -13.07 19.85 -9.19
CA VAL A 45 -12.82 18.66 -8.40
C VAL A 45 -12.86 19.08 -6.94
N ALA A 46 -13.92 18.70 -6.24
CA ALA A 46 -14.04 18.91 -4.81
C ALA A 46 -12.81 18.28 -4.11
N GLY A 47 -11.88 19.13 -3.65
CA GLY A 47 -10.75 18.72 -2.82
C GLY A 47 -9.35 18.81 -3.43
N SER A 48 -9.11 19.55 -4.53
CA SER A 48 -7.73 19.89 -4.90
C SER A 48 -7.14 20.90 -3.91
N PHE A 49 -6.67 20.41 -2.76
CA PHE A 49 -5.72 21.14 -1.92
C PHE A 49 -4.37 21.15 -2.64
N ALA A 50 -4.26 21.99 -3.66
CA ALA A 50 -2.95 22.44 -4.09
C ALA A 50 -2.43 23.35 -2.96
N PRO A 51 -1.29 23.05 -2.33
CA PRO A 51 -0.74 23.92 -1.31
C PRO A 51 -0.46 25.29 -1.92
N ASP A 52 -0.92 26.37 -1.29
CA ASP A 52 -0.62 27.76 -1.70
C ASP A 52 0.89 28.07 -1.63
N LEU A 53 1.66 27.20 -0.98
CA LEU A 53 3.11 27.28 -0.84
C LEU A 53 3.80 26.33 -1.82
N GLU A 54 4.75 26.87 -2.59
CA GLU A 54 5.63 26.10 -3.45
C GLU A 54 6.39 25.05 -2.63
N VAL A 55 6.09 23.78 -2.86
CA VAL A 55 6.76 22.66 -2.19
C VAL A 55 8.11 22.45 -2.87
N THR A 56 9.15 23.04 -2.31
CA THR A 56 10.52 22.84 -2.80
C THR A 56 11.06 21.51 -2.25
N PRO A 57 11.49 20.57 -3.10
CA PRO A 57 12.07 19.31 -2.64
C PRO A 57 13.46 19.55 -2.02
N ASP A 58 13.52 19.58 -0.69
CA ASP A 58 14.77 19.74 0.06
C ASP A 58 15.33 18.39 0.53
N ALA A 59 16.65 18.32 0.72
CA ALA A 59 17.30 17.14 1.25
C ALA A 59 16.91 16.95 2.73
N PRO A 60 16.73 15.70 3.20
CA PRO A 60 16.36 15.47 4.59
C PRO A 60 17.50 15.91 5.52
N LYS A 61 17.17 16.53 6.65
CA LYS A 61 18.16 16.90 7.66
C LYS A 61 18.88 15.66 8.19
N PRO A 62 20.21 15.71 8.42
CA PRO A 62 20.98 14.54 8.85
C PRO A 62 20.49 13.97 10.17
N GLU A 63 19.99 14.80 11.09
CA GLU A 63 19.42 14.35 12.37
C GLU A 63 18.17 13.49 12.16
N ASN A 64 17.28 13.91 11.26
CA ASN A 64 16.07 13.18 10.93
C ASN A 64 16.41 11.82 10.32
N VAL A 65 17.42 11.79 9.45
CA VAL A 65 17.92 10.57 8.82
C VAL A 65 18.42 9.57 9.88
N VAL A 66 19.14 10.04 10.89
CA VAL A 66 19.62 9.21 12.00
C VAL A 66 18.45 8.66 12.83
N PHE A 67 17.42 9.46 13.14
CA PHE A 67 16.24 8.98 13.87
C PHE A 67 15.47 7.92 13.09
N VAL A 68 15.29 8.11 11.79
CA VAL A 68 14.64 7.12 10.92
C VAL A 68 15.46 5.84 10.88
N ALA A 69 16.78 5.93 10.68
CA ALA A 69 17.67 4.76 10.68
C ALA A 69 17.60 3.99 12.00
N LEU A 70 17.58 4.69 13.14
CA LEU A 70 17.43 4.08 14.47
C LEU A 70 16.06 3.39 14.60
N GLY A 71 14.99 4.02 14.13
CA GLY A 71 13.65 3.42 14.07
C GLY A 71 13.62 2.14 13.24
N VAL A 72 14.28 2.14 12.08
CA VAL A 72 14.41 0.94 11.21
C VAL A 72 15.19 -0.17 11.92
N CYS A 73 16.30 0.15 12.59
CA CYS A 73 17.04 -0.82 13.40
C CYS A 73 16.12 -1.47 14.45
N ILE A 74 15.37 -0.68 15.22
CA ILE A 74 14.44 -1.19 16.23
C ILE A 74 13.35 -2.05 15.59
N ALA A 75 12.78 -1.63 14.46
CA ALA A 75 11.75 -2.39 13.74
C ALA A 75 12.28 -3.76 13.27
N ILE A 76 13.50 -3.80 12.71
CA ILE A 76 14.15 -5.05 12.30
C ILE A 76 14.39 -5.95 13.51
N LEU A 77 14.84 -5.42 14.64
CA LEU A 77 15.08 -6.21 15.85
C LEU A 77 13.77 -6.76 16.43
N ALA A 78 12.71 -5.96 16.46
CA ALA A 78 11.40 -6.37 16.95
C ALA A 78 10.79 -7.46 16.06
N LEU A 79 10.81 -7.26 14.74
CA LEU A 79 10.29 -8.23 13.77
C LEU A 79 11.17 -9.48 13.72
N GLY A 80 12.49 -9.30 13.67
CA GLY A 80 13.46 -10.40 13.62
C GLY A 80 13.37 -11.31 14.85
N ARG A 81 13.06 -10.77 16.03
CA ARG A 81 12.79 -11.58 17.23
C ARG A 81 11.59 -12.52 17.06
N MET A 82 10.58 -12.14 16.28
CA MET A 82 9.41 -13.00 16.01
C MET A 82 9.80 -14.26 15.21
N PHE A 83 10.81 -14.17 14.34
CA PHE A 83 11.21 -15.26 13.44
C PHE A 83 12.46 -16.02 13.93
N LEU A 84 13.48 -15.31 14.41
CA LEU A 84 14.78 -15.87 14.84
C LEU A 84 14.91 -16.00 16.37
N GLY A 85 13.92 -15.53 17.14
CA GLY A 85 13.93 -15.66 18.60
C GLY A 85 15.10 -14.93 19.28
N ALA A 86 15.87 -15.66 20.10
CA ALA A 86 17.00 -15.11 20.83
C ALA A 86 18.27 -14.95 19.96
N GLU A 87 18.40 -15.71 18.87
CA GLU A 87 19.54 -15.62 17.95
C GLU A 87 19.63 -14.25 17.27
N MET A 88 18.51 -13.52 17.21
CA MET A 88 18.46 -12.15 16.69
C MET A 88 19.43 -11.19 17.41
N TYR A 89 19.77 -11.48 18.66
CA TYR A 89 20.66 -10.65 19.47
C TYR A 89 22.12 -11.11 19.45
N ALA A 90 22.46 -12.11 18.62
CA ALA A 90 23.85 -12.48 18.41
C ALA A 90 24.66 -11.28 17.89
N PRO A 91 25.89 -11.04 18.36
CA PRO A 91 26.69 -9.87 17.97
C PRO A 91 26.88 -9.73 16.46
N SER A 92 27.00 -10.86 15.75
CA SER A 92 27.12 -10.90 14.28
C SER A 92 25.85 -10.40 13.58
N ILE A 93 24.68 -10.80 14.06
CA ILE A 93 23.38 -10.37 13.52
C ILE A 93 23.16 -8.88 13.81
N LEU A 94 23.41 -8.44 15.04
CA LEU A 94 23.33 -7.02 15.40
C LEU A 94 24.24 -6.15 14.56
N GLY A 95 25.51 -6.56 14.38
CA GLY A 95 26.45 -5.87 13.52
C GLY A 95 25.98 -5.84 12.06
N GLY A 96 25.42 -6.95 11.57
CA GLY A 96 24.85 -7.04 10.22
C GLY A 96 23.66 -6.09 10.00
N VAL A 97 22.74 -5.99 10.98
CA VAL A 97 21.59 -5.09 10.92
C VAL A 97 22.05 -3.63 10.92
N VAL A 98 22.94 -3.26 11.82
CA VAL A 98 23.44 -1.87 11.89
C VAL A 98 24.17 -1.50 10.60
N LEU A 99 25.02 -2.39 10.08
CA LEU A 99 25.75 -2.16 8.84
C LEU A 99 24.81 -2.05 7.64
N SER A 100 23.81 -2.92 7.52
CA SER A 100 22.86 -2.90 6.41
C SER A 100 22.02 -1.64 6.41
N VAL A 101 21.52 -1.23 7.59
CA VAL A 101 20.79 0.02 7.73
C VAL A 101 21.69 1.21 7.42
N ALA A 102 22.91 1.27 7.98
CA ALA A 102 23.83 2.38 7.71
C ALA A 102 24.15 2.54 6.22
N LEU A 103 24.40 1.43 5.51
CA LEU A 103 24.65 1.46 4.06
C LEU A 103 23.40 1.89 3.28
N GLY A 104 22.23 1.32 3.59
CA GLY A 104 20.98 1.68 2.92
C GLY A 104 20.63 3.16 3.13
N THR A 105 20.76 3.64 4.36
CA THR A 105 20.55 5.04 4.72
C THR A 105 21.54 5.97 4.01
N ALA A 106 22.83 5.60 3.93
CA ALA A 106 23.83 6.41 3.24
C ALA A 106 23.55 6.52 1.73
N VAL A 107 23.13 5.42 1.09
CA VAL A 107 22.77 5.41 -0.33
C VAL A 107 21.55 6.29 -0.59
N LEU A 108 20.49 6.14 0.21
CA LEU A 108 19.27 6.96 0.08
C LEU A 108 19.55 8.44 0.35
N TYR A 109 20.31 8.75 1.39
CA TYR A 109 20.70 10.11 1.71
C TYR A 109 21.50 10.76 0.57
N GLY A 110 22.50 10.04 0.05
CA GLY A 110 23.29 10.49 -1.10
C GLY A 110 22.43 10.73 -2.34
N PHE A 111 21.42 9.89 -2.58
CA PHE A 111 20.44 10.11 -3.65
C PHE A 111 19.66 11.40 -3.45
N PHE A 112 19.08 11.62 -2.26
CA PHE A 112 18.32 12.86 -1.98
C PHE A 112 19.18 14.11 -2.12
N VAL A 113 20.39 14.13 -1.54
CA VAL A 113 21.31 15.26 -1.67
C VAL A 113 21.64 15.52 -3.15
N ARG A 114 21.89 14.47 -3.93
CA ARG A 114 22.19 14.60 -5.36
C ARG A 114 21.04 15.21 -6.15
N THR A 115 19.79 14.89 -5.80
CA THR A 115 18.60 15.34 -6.52
C THR A 115 18.06 16.68 -6.05
N SER A 116 18.35 17.08 -4.80
CA SER A 116 17.91 18.36 -4.24
C SER A 116 18.76 19.55 -4.70
N ASP A 117 20.02 19.31 -5.11
CA ASP A 117 20.93 20.32 -5.67
C ASP A 117 20.80 20.53 -7.20
N ALA A 118 19.96 19.73 -7.89
CA ALA A 118 19.84 19.69 -9.35
C ALA A 118 18.60 20.44 -9.86
#